data_AF-A0AAD9IJ02-F1
#
_entry.id   AF-A0AAD9IJ02-F1
#
_cell.length_a   1.000
_cell.length_b   1.000
_cell.length_c   1.000
_cell.angle_alpha   90.00
_cell.angle_beta   90.00
_cell.angle_gamma   90.00
#
_symmetry.space_group_name_H-M   'P 1'
#
loop_
_entity.id
_entity.type
_entity.pdbx_description
1 polymer ?
#
loop_
_entity_poly.entity_id
_entity_poly.type
_entity_poly.pdbx_seq_one_letter_code
_entity_poly.pdbx_strand_id
1 'polypeptide(L)'
;MKLKELESLMQVSNSFDEFEGRVVADLGCGTGMLAIGAAVLGASHVVAVDVDQDALDLAKENVAGIYDDDDDEPSPIDFIKADVRALGEQQPRIVADTVIMNPPFGTRQKGTNRSLRVHYLLP
;
A
#
# COMPACT_ATOMS: atom_id res chain seq x y z
N MET A 1 -1.02 -10.96 -14.36
CA MET A 1 -0.24 -9.86 -13.77
C MET A 1 0.04 -8.80 -14.83
N LYS A 2 -0.38 -7.56 -14.59
CA LYS A 2 -0.20 -6.40 -15.50
C LYS A 2 1.18 -5.77 -15.29
N LEU A 3 1.79 -5.16 -16.31
CA LEU A 3 3.13 -4.55 -16.25
C LEU A 3 3.33 -3.58 -15.06
N LYS A 4 2.29 -2.82 -14.71
CA LYS A 4 2.31 -1.85 -13.60
C LYS A 4 2.44 -2.49 -12.21
N GLU A 5 1.93 -3.71 -12.04
CA GLU A 5 2.01 -4.46 -10.79
C GLU A 5 3.47 -4.89 -10.54
N LEU A 6 4.18 -5.30 -11.60
CA LEU A 6 5.59 -5.67 -11.54
C LEU A 6 6.49 -4.47 -11.20
N GLU A 7 6.23 -3.32 -11.82
CA GLU A 7 6.95 -2.08 -11.50
C GLU A 7 6.76 -1.63 -10.05
N SER A 8 5.57 -1.88 -9.48
CA SER A 8 5.28 -1.55 -8.08
C SER A 8 6.06 -2.45 -7.13
N LEU A 9 6.09 -3.76 -7.38
CA LEU A 9 6.88 -4.70 -6.58
C LEU A 9 8.39 -4.43 -6.64
N MET A 10 8.93 -4.12 -7.83
CA MET A 10 10.36 -3.80 -7.96
C MET A 10 10.75 -2.53 -7.19
N GLN A 11 9.84 -1.59 -7.03
CA GLN A 11 10.11 -0.38 -6.23
C GLN A 11 10.16 -0.69 -4.74
N VAL A 12 9.23 -1.54 -4.26
CA VAL A 12 9.16 -1.94 -2.85
C VAL A 12 10.36 -2.83 -2.49
N SER A 13 10.74 -3.77 -3.35
CA SER A 13 11.88 -4.67 -3.11
C SER A 13 13.21 -3.93 -2.91
N ASN A 14 13.39 -2.76 -3.51
CA ASN A 14 14.60 -1.94 -3.34
C ASN A 14 14.67 -1.21 -1.99
N SER A 15 13.66 -1.36 -1.13
CA SER A 15 13.52 -0.61 0.13
C SER A 15 13.29 -1.54 1.34
N PHE A 16 13.82 -2.78 1.31
CA PHE A 16 13.59 -3.81 2.34
C PHE A 16 13.74 -3.30 3.78
N ASP A 17 14.88 -2.66 4.10
CA ASP A 17 15.16 -2.10 5.44
C ASP A 17 14.19 -0.98 5.86
N GLU A 18 13.39 -0.44 4.94
CA GLU A 18 12.43 0.63 5.21
C GLU A 18 11.07 0.13 5.72
N PHE A 19 10.80 -1.18 5.65
CA PHE A 19 9.51 -1.75 6.04
C PHE A 19 9.60 -2.68 7.25
N GLU A 20 10.73 -3.37 7.46
CA GLU A 20 10.86 -4.37 8.52
C GLU A 20 10.45 -3.83 9.91
N GLY A 21 9.46 -4.47 10.53
CA GLY A 21 8.94 -4.13 11.85
C GLY A 21 8.14 -2.82 11.95
N ARG A 22 7.81 -2.18 10.82
CA ARG A 22 7.12 -0.88 10.79
C ARG A 22 5.63 -1.01 10.50
N VAL A 23 4.85 -0.05 10.99
CA VAL A 23 3.48 0.18 10.54
C VAL A 23 3.52 1.01 9.26
N VAL A 24 2.91 0.49 8.19
CA VAL A 24 2.93 1.11 6.86
C VAL A 24 1.52 1.55 6.45
N ALA A 25 1.38 2.71 5.82
CA ALA A 25 0.14 3.14 5.18
C ALA A 25 0.32 3.22 3.67
N ASP A 26 -0.48 2.47 2.90
CA ASP A 26 -0.53 2.53 1.43
C ASP A 26 -1.74 3.36 1.00
N LEU A 27 -1.48 4.58 0.51
CA LEU A 27 -2.53 5.56 0.20
C LEU A 27 -2.84 5.56 -1.30
N GLY A 28 -4.04 5.11 -1.66
CA GLY A 28 -4.43 4.84 -3.05
C GLY A 28 -3.87 3.49 -3.51
N CYS A 29 -4.10 2.43 -2.73
CA CYS A 29 -3.43 1.14 -2.87
C CYS A 29 -3.81 0.38 -4.15
N GLY A 30 -4.93 0.75 -4.81
CA GLY A 30 -5.45 0.05 -5.97
C GLY A 30 -5.62 -1.45 -5.67
N THR A 31 -4.98 -2.30 -6.48
CA THR A 31 -5.02 -3.77 -6.33
C THR A 31 -4.05 -4.30 -5.26
N GLY A 32 -3.50 -3.45 -4.40
CA GLY A 32 -2.77 -3.84 -3.19
C GLY A 32 -1.32 -4.26 -3.37
N MET A 33 -0.72 -4.11 -4.55
CA MET A 33 0.62 -4.64 -4.80
C MET A 33 1.73 -4.02 -3.93
N LEU A 34 1.63 -2.73 -3.62
CA LEU A 34 2.58 -2.08 -2.73
C LEU A 34 2.40 -2.54 -1.29
N ALA A 35 1.15 -2.58 -0.81
CA ALA A 35 0.80 -3.12 0.50
C ALA A 35 1.29 -4.56 0.70
N ILE A 36 1.02 -5.43 -0.28
CA ILE A 36 1.50 -6.82 -0.31
C ILE A 36 3.02 -6.86 -0.28
N GLY A 37 3.69 -6.04 -1.11
CA GLY A 37 5.15 -5.94 -1.10
C GLY A 37 5.68 -5.55 0.28
N ALA A 38 5.11 -4.54 0.93
CA ALA A 38 5.53 -4.10 2.25
C ALA A 38 5.36 -5.20 3.31
N ALA A 39 4.23 -5.92 3.29
CA ALA A 39 3.97 -7.06 4.16
C ALA A 39 5.00 -8.18 3.95
N VAL A 40 5.29 -8.55 2.71
CA VAL A 40 6.29 -9.59 2.36
C VAL A 40 7.70 -9.17 2.78
N LEU A 41 8.04 -7.88 2.76
CA LEU A 41 9.32 -7.36 3.23
C LEU A 41 9.36 -7.10 4.75
N GLY A 42 8.38 -7.63 5.51
CA GLY A 42 8.42 -7.67 6.97
C GLY A 42 7.78 -6.49 7.69
N ALA A 43 6.93 -5.70 7.03
CA ALA A 43 6.08 -4.74 7.74
C ALA A 43 5.27 -5.44 8.84
N SER A 44 5.26 -4.87 10.05
CA SER A 44 4.50 -5.44 11.17
C SER A 44 2.99 -5.31 10.97
N HIS A 45 2.57 -4.29 10.22
CA HIS A 45 1.18 -4.06 9.87
C HIS A 45 1.09 -3.10 8.68
N VAL A 46 0.10 -3.28 7.80
CA VAL A 46 -0.13 -2.42 6.64
C VAL A 46 -1.59 -1.97 6.59
N VAL A 47 -1.82 -0.66 6.58
CA VAL A 47 -3.14 -0.08 6.34
C VAL A 47 -3.21 0.40 4.89
N ALA A 48 -3.97 -0.31 4.05
CA ALA A 48 -4.11 -0.03 2.64
C ALA A 48 -5.46 0.62 2.34
N VAL A 49 -5.43 1.82 1.75
CA VAL A 49 -6.62 2.65 1.53
C VAL A 49 -6.86 2.88 0.05
N ASP A 50 -8.09 2.66 -0.40
CA ASP A 50 -8.56 3.14 -1.71
C ASP A 50 -10.02 3.60 -1.64
N VAL A 51 -10.42 4.46 -2.58
CA VAL A 51 -11.82 4.91 -2.70
C VAL A 51 -12.65 3.93 -3.55
N ASP A 52 -11.98 3.15 -4.40
CA ASP A 52 -12.60 2.20 -5.32
C ASP A 52 -12.79 0.82 -4.67
N GLN A 53 -14.05 0.39 -4.50
CA GLN A 53 -14.35 -0.91 -3.89
C GLN A 53 -13.90 -2.07 -4.79
N ASP A 54 -14.04 -1.94 -6.11
CA ASP A 54 -13.71 -3.02 -7.04
C ASP A 54 -12.19 -3.29 -7.01
N ALA A 55 -11.40 -2.22 -6.83
CA ALA A 55 -9.95 -2.34 -6.64
C ALA A 55 -9.59 -3.04 -5.32
N LEU A 56 -10.29 -2.70 -4.23
CA LEU A 56 -10.07 -3.32 -2.92
C LEU A 56 -10.48 -4.80 -2.90
N ASP A 57 -11.56 -5.17 -3.59
CA ASP A 57 -11.98 -6.57 -3.69
C ASP A 57 -10.92 -7.39 -4.43
N LEU A 58 -10.38 -6.85 -5.53
CA LEU A 58 -9.26 -7.47 -6.23
C LEU A 58 -7.97 -7.49 -5.40
N ALA A 59 -7.73 -6.48 -4.56
CA ALA A 59 -6.59 -6.45 -3.65
C ALA A 59 -6.65 -7.56 -2.59
N LYS A 60 -7.86 -7.84 -2.07
CA LYS A 60 -8.11 -8.95 -1.15
C LYS A 60 -7.91 -10.30 -1.83
N GLU A 61 -8.36 -10.46 -3.08
CA GLU A 61 -8.08 -11.68 -3.84
C GLU A 61 -6.57 -11.88 -4.05
N ASN A 62 -5.82 -10.81 -4.33
CA ASN A 62 -4.37 -10.88 -4.49
C ASN A 62 -3.65 -11.26 -3.19
N VAL A 63 -4.09 -10.74 -2.03
CA VAL A 63 -3.47 -11.08 -0.74
C VAL A 63 -3.76 -12.53 -0.35
N ALA A 64 -4.97 -13.02 -0.62
CA ALA A 64 -5.35 -14.41 -0.37
C ALA A 64 -4.52 -15.43 -1.19
N GLY A 65 -3.88 -14.99 -2.28
CA GLY A 65 -2.92 -15.81 -3.03
C GLY A 65 -1.54 -15.94 -2.37
N ILE A 66 -1.30 -15.25 -1.26
CA ILE A 66 0.00 -15.17 -0.56
C ILE A 66 -0.14 -15.53 0.91
N TYR A 67 -1.18 -15.00 1.57
CA TYR A 67 -1.53 -15.28 2.95
C TYR A 67 -2.83 -16.06 2.94
N ASP A 68 -2.85 -17.23 3.58
CA ASP A 68 -4.08 -18.01 3.75
C ASP A 68 -4.81 -17.52 5.00
N ASP A 69 -6.14 -17.41 4.92
CA ASP A 69 -6.95 -16.99 6.07
C ASP A 69 -7.04 -18.08 7.14
N ASP A 70 -6.70 -19.34 6.79
CA ASP A 70 -6.67 -20.50 7.68
C ASP A 70 -5.32 -20.68 8.42
N ASP A 71 -4.31 -19.86 8.11
CA ASP A 71 -3.02 -19.91 8.81
C ASP A 71 -3.09 -19.26 10.20
N ASP A 72 -2.25 -19.72 11.14
CA ASP A 72 -2.12 -19.15 12.49
C ASP A 72 -1.67 -17.67 12.49
N GLU A 73 -1.12 -17.20 11.35
CA GLU A 73 -0.72 -15.82 11.11
C GLU A 73 -1.48 -15.26 9.89
N PRO A 74 -2.61 -14.55 10.11
CA PRO A 74 -3.36 -13.95 9.01
C PRO A 74 -2.55 -12.83 8.34
N SER A 75 -2.99 -12.44 7.14
CA SER A 75 -2.46 -11.26 6.44
C SER A 75 -2.33 -10.06 7.38
N PRO A 76 -1.16 -9.40 7.46
CA PRO A 76 -0.97 -8.21 8.29
C PRO A 76 -1.55 -6.95 7.64
N ILE A 77 -2.38 -7.09 6.59
CA ILE A 77 -2.88 -5.99 5.76
C ILE A 77 -4.37 -5.76 5.99
N ASP A 78 -4.72 -4.55 6.42
CA ASP A 78 -6.09 -4.06 6.49
C ASP A 78 -6.44 -3.21 5.26
N PHE A 79 -7.45 -3.66 4.49
CA PHE A 79 -7.98 -2.91 3.35
C PHE A 79 -9.18 -2.06 3.77
N ILE A 80 -9.04 -0.74 3.68
CA ILE A 80 -10.04 0.23 4.11
C ILE A 80 -10.54 1.04 2.92
N LYS A 81 -11.87 1.06 2.72
CA LYS A 81 -12.49 1.98 1.76
C LYS A 81 -12.62 3.37 2.36
N ALA A 82 -11.81 4.31 1.89
CA ALA A 82 -11.82 5.69 2.36
C ALA A 82 -11.29 6.67 1.29
N ASP A 83 -11.62 7.95 1.45
CA ASP A 83 -11.02 9.01 0.64
C ASP A 83 -9.82 9.55 1.39
N VAL A 84 -8.62 9.31 0.86
CA VAL A 84 -7.36 9.77 1.46
C VAL A 84 -7.39 11.27 1.77
N ARG A 85 -8.12 12.08 1.00
CA ARG A 85 -8.24 13.53 1.18
C ARG A 85 -9.10 13.92 2.39
N ALA A 86 -9.93 13.01 2.88
CA ALA A 86 -10.83 13.23 4.01
C ALA A 86 -10.27 12.68 5.34
N LEU A 87 -9.17 11.91 5.31
CA LEU A 87 -8.51 11.37 6.50
C LEU A 87 -7.99 12.48 7.42
N GLY A 88 -8.24 12.34 8.72
CA GLY A 88 -7.85 13.32 9.74
C GLY A 88 -8.76 14.54 9.85
N GLU A 89 -9.73 14.69 8.95
CA GLU A 89 -10.76 15.73 9.02
C GLU A 89 -12.16 15.13 9.21
N GLN A 90 -12.70 14.52 8.15
CA GLN A 90 -14.05 13.92 8.14
C GLN A 90 -14.00 12.41 8.36
N GLN A 91 -12.83 11.80 8.18
CA GLN A 91 -12.55 10.39 8.41
C GLN A 91 -11.42 10.24 9.45
N PRO A 92 -11.34 9.11 10.16
CA PRO A 92 -10.29 8.88 11.15
C PRO A 92 -8.88 9.11 10.60
N ARG A 93 -7.97 9.54 11.47
CA ARG A 93 -6.55 9.64 11.13
C ARG A 93 -5.94 8.24 11.07
N ILE A 94 -5.11 8.00 10.06
CA ILE A 94 -4.20 6.85 10.02
C ILE A 94 -2.85 7.31 10.58
N VAL A 95 -2.29 6.51 11.50
CA VAL A 95 -0.95 6.72 12.06
C VAL A 95 -0.10 5.54 11.63
N ALA A 96 1.03 5.82 11.02
CA ALA A 96 1.96 4.83 10.49
C ALA A 96 3.38 5.40 10.56
N ASP A 97 4.39 4.56 10.69
CA ASP A 97 5.80 4.99 10.65
C ASP A 97 6.19 5.40 9.22
N THR A 98 5.65 4.67 8.24
CA THR A 98 5.96 4.81 6.83
C THR A 98 4.69 4.98 6.02
N VAL A 99 4.62 5.99 5.15
CA VAL A 99 3.56 6.16 4.15
C VAL A 99 4.13 5.89 2.77
N ILE A 100 3.48 5.00 2.02
CA ILE A 100 3.80 4.70 0.62
C ILE A 100 2.63 5.09 -0.28
N MET A 101 2.98 5.49 -1.51
CA MET A 101 2.01 5.71 -2.57
C MET A 101 2.69 5.60 -3.93
N ASN A 102 1.98 5.00 -4.89
CA ASN A 102 2.33 5.05 -6.32
C ASN A 102 1.32 5.95 -7.05
N PRO A 103 1.51 7.29 -7.02
CA PRO A 103 0.56 8.19 -7.65
C PRO A 103 0.39 7.88 -9.15
N PRO A 104 -0.80 8.07 -9.73
CA PRO A 104 -1.06 7.68 -11.10
C PRO A 104 -0.12 8.40 -12.08
N PHE A 105 0.60 7.64 -12.89
CA PHE A 105 1.53 8.13 -13.93
C PHE A 105 0.88 8.95 -15.08
N GLY A 106 -0.41 9.27 -14.99
CA GLY A 106 -1.22 9.74 -16.12
C GLY A 106 -1.70 11.19 -16.09
N THR A 107 -1.43 11.97 -15.03
CA THR A 107 -1.80 13.40 -15.02
C THR A 107 -0.58 14.28 -14.75
N ARG A 108 0.27 14.48 -15.77
CA ARG A 108 0.80 15.81 -16.17
C ARG A 108 1.85 15.75 -17.27
N GLN A 109 2.05 16.94 -17.85
CA GLN A 109 3.11 17.37 -18.77
C GLN A 109 4.44 16.59 -18.67
N LYS A 110 5.05 16.35 -19.83
CA LYS A 110 6.37 15.73 -20.02
C LYS A 110 7.39 16.26 -18.99
N GLY A 111 7.94 15.38 -18.14
CA GLY A 111 9.21 15.67 -17.45
C GLY A 111 9.40 15.15 -16.02
N THR A 112 8.40 14.58 -15.34
CA THR A 112 8.60 14.08 -13.96
C THR A 112 8.36 12.58 -13.88
N ASN A 113 9.44 11.80 -13.97
CA ASN A 113 9.45 10.43 -13.46
C ASN A 113 9.38 10.52 -11.93
N ARG A 114 8.27 10.12 -11.31
CA ARG A 114 8.16 10.11 -9.84
C ARG A 114 7.89 8.68 -9.40
N SER A 115 8.97 8.07 -8.92
CA SER A 115 9.03 6.84 -8.14
C SER A 115 8.13 6.89 -6.90
N LEU A 116 7.93 5.71 -6.29
CA LEU A 116 7.42 5.49 -4.94
C LEU A 116 7.80 6.65 -4.01
N ARG A 117 6.80 7.28 -3.38
CA ARG A 117 7.05 8.26 -2.33
C ARG A 117 6.93 7.57 -0.99
N VAL A 118 8.06 7.39 -0.33
CA VAL A 118 8.13 6.96 1.06
C VAL A 118 8.21 8.23 1.92
N HIS A 119 7.22 8.43 2.79
CA HIS A 119 7.20 9.52 3.75
C HIS A 119 7.20 8.96 5.17
N TYR A 120 8.16 9.36 5.98
CA TYR A 120 8.16 9.08 7.40
C TYR A 120 7.25 10.06 8.12
N LEU A 121 6.24 9.56 8.82
CA LEU A 121 5.48 10.38 9.77
C LEU A 121 6.16 10.22 11.12
N LEU A 122 7.04 11.16 11.47
CA LEU A 122 7.51 11.28 12.85
C LEU A 122 6.34 11.80 13.73
N PRO A 123 6.18 11.28 14.95
CA PRO A 123 5.09 11.66 15.86
C PRO A 123 5.07 13.15 16.21
#